data_AF-A0ABD0N2I8-F1
#
_entry.id   AF-A0ABD0N2I8-F1
#
_cell.length_a   1.000
_cell.length_b   1.000
_cell.length_c   1.000
_cell.angle_alpha   90.00
_cell.angle_beta   90.00
_cell.angle_gamma   90.00
#
_symmetry.space_group_name_H-M   'P 1'
#
loop_
_entity.id
_entity.type
_entity.pdbx_description
1 polymer ?
#
loop_
_entity_poly.entity_id
_entity_poly.type
_entity_poly.pdbx_seq_one_letter_code
_entity_poly.pdbx_strand_id
1 'polypeptide(L)' 'KPRRSSWTKGRRRKKPLKDSNAPKAPLTGYVRFMNERREQLRAERPDVPFPEITRMLGNEWSKLPPEEKQ' A
#
# COMPACT_ATOMS: atom_id res chain seq x y z
N LYS A 1 -17.94 -18.35 23.41
CA LYS A 1 -17.44 -16.94 23.50
C LYS A 1 -17.46 -16.30 22.10
N PRO A 2 -18.52 -15.58 21.69
CA PRO A 2 -18.51 -14.90 20.39
C PRO A 2 -17.68 -13.62 20.47
N ARG A 3 -16.80 -13.44 19.48
CA ARG A 3 -15.80 -12.36 19.42
C ARG A 3 -16.49 -11.01 19.19
N ARG A 4 -16.26 -10.06 20.11
CA ARG A 4 -16.61 -8.65 19.95
C ARG A 4 -15.85 -8.06 18.76
N SER A 5 -16.56 -7.57 17.74
CA SER A 5 -16.29 -6.26 17.12
C SER A 5 -17.43 -5.90 16.17
N SER A 6 -18.54 -5.42 16.74
CA SER A 6 -19.43 -4.50 16.05
C SER A 6 -18.70 -3.16 15.96
N TRP A 7 -17.89 -2.98 14.92
CA TRP A 7 -17.49 -1.66 14.47
C TRP A 7 -18.53 -1.26 13.42
N THR A 8 -19.35 -0.28 13.76
CA THR A 8 -20.28 0.34 12.83
C THR A 8 -19.50 0.68 11.56
N LYS A 9 -19.91 0.14 10.41
CA LYS A 9 -19.35 0.56 9.12
C LYS A 9 -19.72 2.03 8.94
N GLY A 10 -18.89 2.92 9.46
CA GLY A 10 -18.95 4.35 9.20
C GLY A 10 -19.09 4.51 7.69
N ARG A 11 -20.17 5.19 7.28
CA ARG A 11 -20.54 5.48 5.89
C ARG A 11 -19.27 5.63 5.05
N ARG A 12 -18.97 4.64 4.20
CA ARG A 12 -17.87 4.73 3.23
C ARG A 12 -18.14 5.99 2.42
N ARG A 13 -17.41 7.08 2.68
CA ARG A 13 -17.48 8.28 1.83
C ARG A 13 -17.22 7.80 0.42
N LYS A 14 -18.25 7.87 -0.44
CA LYS A 14 -18.09 7.56 -1.86
C LYS A 14 -17.02 8.53 -2.34
N LYS A 15 -15.87 7.99 -2.78
CA LYS A 15 -14.87 8.82 -3.45
C LYS A 15 -15.60 9.48 -4.62
N PRO A 16 -15.55 10.82 -4.76
CA PRO A 16 -16.14 11.48 -5.92
C PRO A 16 -15.64 10.77 -7.18
N LEU A 17 -16.53 10.56 -8.15
CA LEU A 17 -16.18 9.98 -9.44
C LEU A 17 -15.00 10.79 -9.95
N LYS A 18 -13.85 10.14 -10.07
CA LYS A 18 -12.63 10.81 -10.49
C LYS A 18 -12.82 11.08 -11.97
N ASP A 19 -12.87 12.36 -12.37
CA ASP A 19 -12.95 12.74 -13.77
C ASP A 19 -11.83 12.02 -14.53
N SER A 20 -12.15 11.35 -15.65
CA SER A 20 -11.16 10.58 -16.42
C SER A 20 -10.01 11.46 -16.95
N ASN A 21 -10.23 12.77 -17.01
CA ASN A 21 -9.25 13.77 -17.44
C ASN A 21 -8.47 14.42 -16.26
N ALA A 22 -8.73 14.03 -15.01
CA ALA A 22 -7.97 14.54 -13.89
C ALA A 22 -6.58 13.87 -13.84
N PRO A 23 -5.50 14.64 -13.59
CA PRO A 23 -4.18 14.05 -13.43
C PRO A 23 -4.19 13.04 -12.28
N LYS A 24 -3.48 11.92 -12.45
CA LYS A 24 -3.27 10.97 -11.36
C LYS A 24 -2.64 11.73 -10.18
N ALA A 25 -3.15 11.47 -8.98
CA ALA A 25 -2.62 12.11 -7.78
C ALA A 25 -1.11 11.82 -7.67
N PRO A 26 -0.30 12.77 -7.19
CA PRO A 26 1.14 12.54 -7.03
C PRO A 26 1.35 11.32 -6.14
N LEU A 27 2.22 10.41 -6.58
CA LEU A 27 2.61 9.27 -5.76
C LEU A 27 3.38 9.80 -4.55
N THR A 28 2.96 9.39 -3.35
CA THR A 28 3.72 9.67 -2.12
C THR A 28 5.05 8.90 -2.14
N GLY A 29 6.06 9.36 -1.40
CA GLY A 29 7.37 8.67 -1.29
C GLY A 29 7.22 7.18 -0.96
N TYR A 30 6.29 6.84 -0.06
CA TYR A 30 5.93 5.45 0.24
C TYR A 30 5.48 4.63 -0.97
N VAL A 31 4.62 5.20 -1.83
CA VAL A 31 4.10 4.47 -3.00
C VAL A 31 5.20 4.32 -4.06
N ARG A 32 6.12 5.30 -4.17
CA ARG A 32 7.29 5.17 -5.05
C ARG A 32 8.21 4.04 -4.58
N PHE A 33 8.60 4.06 -3.32
CA PHE A 33 9.41 3.00 -2.69
C PHE A 33 8.78 1.62 -2.87
N MET A 34 7.48 1.49 -2.58
CA MET A 34 6.79 0.21 -2.76
C MET A 34 6.76 -0.25 -4.21
N ASN A 35 6.62 0.65 -5.20
CA ASN A 35 6.61 0.25 -6.61
C ASN A 35 7.98 -0.27 -7.06
N GLU A 36 9.05 0.45 -6.73
CA GLU A 36 10.43 0.08 -7.09
C GLU A 36 10.83 -1.26 -6.46
N ARG A 37 10.62 -1.40 -5.14
CA ARG A 37 10.98 -2.63 -4.42
C ARG A 37 10.08 -3.81 -4.78
N ARG A 38 8.81 -3.56 -5.09
CA ARG A 38 7.90 -4.62 -5.56
C ARG A 38 8.36 -5.17 -6.91
N GLU A 39 8.82 -4.33 -7.82
CA GLU A 39 9.32 -4.79 -9.12
C GLU A 39 10.57 -5.65 -8.95
N GLN A 40 11.51 -5.22 -8.10
CA GLN A 40 12.69 -6.00 -7.73
C GLN A 40 12.32 -7.37 -7.12
N LEU A 41 11.46 -7.38 -6.09
CA LEU A 41 11.04 -8.62 -5.43
C LEU A 41 10.27 -9.56 -6.36
N ARG A 42 9.48 -9.02 -7.28
CA ARG A 42 8.77 -9.84 -8.26
C ARG A 42 9.72 -10.44 -9.29
N ALA A 43 10.80 -9.74 -9.63
CA ALA A 43 11.86 -10.27 -10.50
C ALA A 43 12.71 -11.34 -9.80
N GLU A 44 13.08 -11.12 -8.53
CA GLU A 44 13.85 -12.09 -7.74
C GLU A 44 13.03 -13.29 -7.26
N ARG A 45 11.75 -13.07 -6.98
CA ARG A 45 10.85 -14.03 -6.34
C ARG A 45 9.47 -14.03 -7.00
N PRO A 46 9.35 -14.52 -8.26
CA PRO A 46 8.08 -14.59 -8.97
C PRO A 46 7.07 -15.54 -8.30
N ASP A 47 7.53 -16.50 -7.50
CA ASP A 47 6.69 -17.47 -6.78
C ASP A 47 5.96 -16.87 -5.57
N VAL A 48 6.41 -15.71 -5.07
CA VAL A 48 5.87 -15.16 -3.83
C VAL A 48 4.58 -14.39 -4.13
N PRO A 49 3.46 -14.70 -3.44
CA PRO A 49 2.20 -14.04 -3.71
C PRO A 49 2.24 -12.56 -3.33
N PHE A 50 1.56 -11.74 -4.13
CA PHE A 50 1.47 -10.29 -3.93
C PHE A 50 1.18 -9.82 -2.49
N PRO A 51 0.22 -10.40 -1.74
CA PRO A 51 -0.04 -9.98 -0.36
C PRO A 51 1.17 -10.19 0.58
N GLU A 52 2.00 -11.19 0.33
CA GLU A 52 3.19 -11.48 1.12
C GLU A 52 4.30 -10.47 0.85
N ILE A 53 4.52 -10.14 -0.43
CA ILE A 53 5.43 -9.07 -0.86
C ILE A 53 5.02 -7.74 -0.21
N THR A 54 3.73 -7.40 -0.25
CA THR A 54 3.21 -6.16 0.35
C THR A 54 3.46 -6.12 1.86
N ARG A 55 3.34 -7.26 2.54
CA ARG A 55 3.58 -7.37 3.98
C ARG A 55 5.06 -7.19 4.33
N MET A 56 5.95 -7.79 3.53
CA MET A 56 7.40 -7.62 3.69
C MET A 56 7.82 -6.16 3.45
N LEU A 57 7.34 -5.55 2.36
CA LEU A 57 7.63 -4.14 2.04
C LEU A 57 7.10 -3.17 3.09
N GLY A 58 5.91 -3.43 3.65
CA GLY A 58 5.36 -2.62 4.74
C GLY A 58 6.25 -2.66 5.99
N ASN A 59 6.73 -3.86 6.35
CA ASN A 59 7.66 -4.02 7.47
C ASN A 59 9.02 -3.36 7.20
N GLU A 60 9.53 -3.47 5.98
CA GLU A 60 10.80 -2.85 5.56
C GLU A 60 10.69 -1.32 5.60
N TRP A 61 9.60 -0.77 5.06
CA TRP A 61 9.31 0.66 5.18
C TRP A 61 9.18 1.12 6.63
N SER A 62 8.52 0.36 7.51
CA SER A 62 8.48 0.71 8.93
C SER A 62 9.86 0.77 9.57
N LYS A 63 10.80 -0.06 9.12
CA LYS A 63 12.18 -0.10 9.62
C LYS A 63 13.11 0.92 8.96
N LEU A 64 12.77 1.42 7.78
CA LEU A 64 13.60 2.40 7.07
C LEU A 64 13.68 3.74 7.82
N PRO A 65 14.85 4.39 7.85
CA PRO A 65 15.04 5.70 8.45
C PRO A 65 14.23 6.77 7.69
N PRO A 66 13.88 7.89 8.35
CA PRO A 66 13.08 8.96 7.74
C PRO A 66 13.74 9.60 6.50
N GLU A 67 15.07 9.49 6.37
CA GLU A 67 15.81 9.98 5.21
C GLU A 67 15.47 9.23 3.90
N GLU A 68 15.15 7.94 4.00
CA GLU A 68 14.70 7.12 2.84
C GLU A 68 13.19 7.26 2.58
N LYS A 69 12.46 8.01 3.43
CA LYS A 69 10.99 8.12 3.38
C LYS A 69 10.46 9.36 2.65
N GLN A 70 11.34 10.30 2.26
CA GLN A 70 10.98 11.53 1.55
C GLN A 70 10.70 11.29 0.07
#